data_AF-A0A167MFT5-F1
#
_entry.id   AF-A0A167MFT5-F1
#
_cell.length_a   1.000
_cell.length_b   1.000
_cell.length_c   1.000
_cell.angle_alpha   90.00
_cell.angle_beta   90.00
_cell.angle_gamma   90.00
#
_symmetry.space_group_name_H-M   'P 1'
#
loop_
_entity.id
_entity.type
_entity.pdbx_description
1 polymer ?
#
loop_
_entity_poly.entity_id
_entity_poly.type
_entity_poly.pdbx_seq_one_letter_code
_entity_poly.pdbx_strand_id
1 'polypeptide(L)'
;MLSVPNVYVRPPNMRKEADAAKALLAVPDGDHLSLLNVYNNYMQNQGDKNWVWNNFLNGRALAQAENVHSQLQRTMERYDLELVSNTDQKTFYVNIRKALVCGFFMQVAHKEGKKGNYLMVKDNQVVVLHPSCGLETQPEWVLFNKFVLTMRPYIRTVTEIRPEWLLELSPTYYDLKSFPEGKTKRSLQQVLQKRQGRALSSVENGREKKHRRQQ
;
A
#
# COMPACT_ATOMS: atom_id res chain seq x y z
N MET A 1 -0.02 -8.86 -10.89
CA MET A 1 -1.18 -9.06 -9.97
C MET A 1 -2.29 -8.03 -10.15
N LEU A 2 -2.02 -6.72 -10.20
CA LEU A 2 -3.08 -5.71 -10.37
C LEU A 2 -3.65 -5.65 -11.81
N SER A 3 -2.89 -6.09 -12.81
CA SER A 3 -3.27 -6.07 -14.23
C SER A 3 -4.11 -7.27 -14.68
N VAL A 4 -4.52 -8.15 -13.76
CA VAL A 4 -5.29 -9.36 -14.06
C VAL A 4 -6.60 -9.37 -13.25
N PRO A 5 -7.58 -10.22 -13.60
CA PRO A 5 -8.76 -10.41 -12.76
C PRO A 5 -8.40 -10.84 -11.34
N ASN A 6 -9.37 -10.71 -10.42
CA ASN A 6 -9.17 -11.09 -9.03
C ASN A 6 -8.69 -12.55 -8.91
N VAL A 7 -7.57 -12.73 -8.19
CA VAL A 7 -6.92 -14.04 -8.03
C VAL A 7 -7.56 -14.88 -6.93
N TYR A 8 -8.28 -14.28 -5.98
CA TYR A 8 -8.97 -15.02 -4.93
C TYR A 8 -10.30 -15.60 -5.42
N VAL A 9 -10.50 -16.89 -5.20
CA VAL A 9 -11.74 -17.61 -5.48
C VAL A 9 -12.49 -17.80 -4.16
N ARG A 10 -13.80 -17.51 -4.15
CA ARG A 10 -14.63 -17.62 -2.93
C ARG A 10 -15.96 -18.31 -3.24
N PRO A 11 -15.96 -19.65 -3.41
CA PRO A 11 -17.16 -20.40 -3.76
C PRO A 11 -18.25 -20.24 -2.69
N PRO A 12 -19.54 -20.13 -3.04
CA PRO A 12 -20.62 -19.92 -2.06
C PRO A 12 -20.71 -21.00 -0.98
N ASN A 13 -20.39 -22.24 -1.33
CA ASN A 13 -20.42 -23.42 -0.46
C ASN A 13 -19.15 -23.60 0.40
N MET A 14 -18.06 -22.89 0.11
CA MET A 14 -16.76 -23.03 0.79
C MET A 14 -16.19 -21.67 1.22
N ARG A 15 -17.07 -20.76 1.65
CA ARG A 15 -16.67 -19.38 1.99
C ARG A 15 -15.71 -19.34 3.17
N LYS A 16 -15.93 -20.18 4.20
CA LYS A 16 -15.11 -20.17 5.43
C LYS A 16 -13.70 -20.68 5.14
N GLU A 17 -13.60 -21.74 4.35
CA GLU A 17 -12.34 -22.36 3.93
C GLU A 17 -11.55 -21.41 3.04
N ALA A 18 -12.22 -20.76 2.08
CA ALA A 18 -11.60 -19.75 1.22
C ALA A 18 -11.08 -18.54 2.01
N ASP A 19 -11.85 -18.06 3.00
CA ASP A 19 -11.45 -16.94 3.85
C ASP A 19 -10.26 -17.33 4.76
N ALA A 20 -10.25 -18.55 5.28
CA ALA A 20 -9.14 -19.09 6.08
C ALA A 20 -7.86 -19.24 5.25
N ALA A 21 -7.95 -19.81 4.05
CA ALA A 21 -6.82 -19.94 3.14
C ALA A 21 -6.25 -18.56 2.74
N LYS A 22 -7.13 -17.59 2.47
CA LYS A 22 -6.73 -16.21 2.20
C LYS A 22 -6.03 -15.57 3.40
N ALA A 23 -6.50 -15.81 4.63
CA ALA A 23 -5.90 -15.26 5.85
C ALA A 23 -4.46 -15.75 6.04
N LEU A 24 -4.15 -17.00 5.69
CA LEU A 24 -2.78 -17.54 5.75
C LEU A 24 -1.81 -16.83 4.80
N LEU A 25 -2.32 -16.25 3.71
CA LEU A 25 -1.55 -15.52 2.71
C LEU A 25 -1.60 -14.00 2.92
N ALA A 26 -2.36 -13.52 3.92
CA ALA A 26 -2.53 -12.11 4.18
C ALA A 26 -1.28 -11.50 4.83
N VAL A 27 -0.94 -10.29 4.41
CA VAL A 27 0.10 -9.46 5.03
C VAL A 27 -0.61 -8.33 5.79
N PRO A 28 -0.38 -8.17 7.11
CA PRO A 28 -1.11 -7.20 7.94
C PRO A 28 -1.04 -5.75 7.45
N ASP A 29 0.06 -5.39 6.79
CA ASP A 29 0.32 -4.03 6.29
C ASP A 29 -0.50 -3.66 5.03
N GLY A 30 -1.09 -4.64 4.32
CA GLY A 30 -1.98 -4.34 3.20
C GLY A 30 -2.25 -5.44 2.18
N ASP A 31 -3.32 -5.23 1.41
CA ASP A 31 -3.75 -6.11 0.33
C ASP A 31 -2.75 -6.17 -0.83
N HIS A 32 -2.05 -5.07 -1.15
CA HIS A 32 -1.01 -5.10 -2.20
C HIS A 32 0.14 -6.04 -1.83
N LEU A 33 0.54 -6.01 -0.57
CA LEU A 33 1.57 -6.90 -0.04
C LEU A 33 1.06 -8.35 0.06
N SER A 34 -0.22 -8.53 0.38
CA SER A 34 -0.87 -9.85 0.33
C SER A 34 -0.88 -10.42 -1.09
N LEU A 35 -1.15 -9.61 -2.12
CA LEU A 35 -1.06 -10.03 -3.52
C LEU A 35 0.38 -10.38 -3.93
N LEU A 36 1.36 -9.63 -3.44
CA LEU A 36 2.78 -9.97 -3.65
C LEU A 36 3.13 -11.31 -2.98
N ASN A 37 2.66 -11.53 -1.75
CA ASN A 37 2.86 -12.79 -1.03
C ASN A 37 2.25 -13.98 -1.80
N VAL A 38 1.03 -13.83 -2.31
CA VAL A 38 0.38 -14.84 -3.17
C VAL A 38 1.23 -15.14 -4.40
N TYR A 39 1.72 -14.11 -5.11
CA TYR A 39 2.53 -14.30 -6.31
C TYR A 39 3.87 -14.98 -5.99
N ASN A 40 4.55 -14.57 -4.92
CA ASN A 40 5.82 -15.18 -4.50
C ASN A 40 5.65 -16.65 -4.15
N ASN A 41 4.61 -17.00 -3.38
CA ASN A 41 4.32 -18.39 -3.04
C ASN A 41 3.94 -19.20 -4.30
N TYR A 42 3.16 -18.63 -5.22
CA TYR A 42 2.85 -19.28 -6.49
C TYR A 42 4.12 -19.61 -7.29
N MET A 43 5.08 -18.68 -7.35
CA MET A 43 6.34 -18.91 -8.04
C MET A 43 7.23 -19.93 -7.33
N GLN A 44 7.28 -19.92 -6.01
CA GLN A 44 8.02 -20.92 -5.22
C GLN A 44 7.46 -22.34 -5.41
N ASN A 45 6.14 -22.46 -5.57
CA ASN A 45 5.47 -23.72 -5.85
C ASN A 45 5.44 -24.07 -7.35
N GLN A 46 6.20 -23.34 -8.19
CA GLN A 46 6.37 -23.62 -9.63
C GLN A 46 5.04 -23.75 -10.39
N GLY A 47 4.02 -23.01 -9.96
CA GLY A 47 2.69 -23.06 -10.56
C GLY A 47 1.90 -24.35 -10.31
N ASP A 48 2.20 -25.10 -9.25
CA ASP A 48 1.46 -26.31 -8.87
C ASP A 48 -0.05 -26.06 -8.78
N LYS A 49 -0.80 -26.82 -9.56
CA LYS A 49 -2.26 -26.75 -9.63
C LYS A 49 -2.91 -27.17 -8.31
N ASN A 50 -2.31 -28.11 -7.57
CA ASN A 50 -2.84 -28.55 -6.29
C ASN A 50 -2.67 -27.44 -5.24
N TRP A 51 -1.50 -26.81 -5.18
CA TRP A 51 -1.28 -25.64 -4.34
C TRP A 51 -2.27 -24.51 -4.64
N VAL A 52 -2.47 -24.17 -5.92
CA VAL A 52 -3.43 -23.13 -6.34
C VAL A 52 -4.86 -23.48 -5.89
N TRP A 53 -5.28 -24.72 -6.09
CA TRP A 53 -6.60 -25.20 -5.70
C TRP A 53 -6.81 -25.15 -4.18
N ASN A 54 -5.86 -25.71 -3.41
CA ASN A 54 -5.91 -25.77 -1.95
C ASN A 54 -5.93 -24.38 -1.30
N ASN A 55 -5.31 -23.38 -1.94
CA ASN A 55 -5.30 -22.00 -1.47
C ASN A 55 -6.44 -21.13 -2.02
N PHE A 56 -7.43 -21.73 -2.71
CA PHE A 56 -8.57 -21.02 -3.29
C PHE A 56 -8.14 -19.88 -4.23
N LEU A 57 -7.18 -20.16 -5.11
CA LEU A 57 -6.64 -19.20 -6.06
C LEU A 57 -7.07 -19.52 -7.50
N ASN A 58 -7.12 -18.47 -8.34
CA ASN A 58 -7.42 -18.59 -9.76
C ASN A 58 -6.11 -18.79 -10.54
N GLY A 59 -5.81 -20.05 -10.87
CA GLY A 59 -4.60 -20.41 -11.61
C GLY A 59 -4.46 -19.72 -12.97
N ARG A 60 -5.58 -19.45 -13.66
CA ARG A 60 -5.55 -18.74 -14.95
C ARG A 60 -5.11 -17.28 -14.77
N ALA A 61 -5.63 -16.61 -13.74
CA ALA A 61 -5.24 -15.24 -13.43
C ALA A 61 -3.77 -15.16 -12.97
N LEU A 62 -3.27 -16.15 -12.23
CA LEU A 62 -1.87 -16.23 -11.81
C LEU A 62 -0.92 -16.44 -12.99
N ALA A 63 -1.21 -17.39 -13.88
CA ALA A 63 -0.43 -17.61 -15.11
C ALA A 63 -0.45 -16.36 -16.01
N GLN A 64 -1.58 -15.65 -16.10
CA GLN A 64 -1.65 -14.38 -16.79
C GLN A 64 -0.77 -13.31 -16.12
N ALA A 65 -0.73 -13.27 -14.79
CA ALA A 65 0.11 -12.33 -14.05
C ALA A 65 1.61 -12.59 -14.27
N GLU A 66 2.02 -13.86 -14.34
CA GLU A 66 3.38 -14.27 -14.68
C GLU A 66 3.79 -13.84 -16.09
N ASN A 67 2.89 -14.04 -17.07
CA ASN A 67 3.11 -13.57 -18.44
C ASN A 67 3.27 -12.04 -18.51
N VAL A 68 2.39 -11.29 -17.83
CA VAL A 68 2.49 -9.82 -17.75
C VAL A 68 3.79 -9.39 -17.06
N HIS A 69 4.18 -10.05 -15.97
CA HIS A 69 5.44 -9.76 -15.28
C HIS A 69 6.64 -9.94 -16.22
N SER A 70 6.70 -11.05 -16.94
CA SER A 70 7.77 -11.33 -17.90
C SER A 70 7.84 -10.31 -19.03
N GLN A 71 6.69 -9.82 -19.52
CA GLN A 71 6.64 -8.76 -20.54
C GLN A 71 7.13 -7.41 -20.00
N LEU A 72 6.73 -7.06 -18.77
CA LEU A 72 7.20 -5.84 -18.11
C LEU A 72 8.70 -5.89 -17.86
N GLN A 73 9.23 -7.03 -17.39
CA GLN A 73 10.66 -7.21 -17.16
C GLN A 73 11.47 -6.99 -18.45
N ARG A 74 11.10 -7.64 -19.56
CA ARG A 74 11.75 -7.43 -20.86
C ARG A 74 11.67 -5.98 -21.35
N THR A 75 10.60 -5.28 -21.01
CA THR A 75 10.44 -3.86 -21.35
C THR A 75 11.37 -3.00 -20.51
N MET A 76 11.49 -3.28 -19.21
CA MET A 76 12.42 -2.59 -18.32
C MET A 76 13.88 -2.79 -18.77
N GLU A 77 14.26 -4.02 -19.09
CA GLU A 77 15.59 -4.35 -19.63
C GLU A 77 15.89 -3.62 -20.94
N ARG A 78 14.88 -3.49 -21.83
CA ARG A 78 15.03 -2.74 -23.10
C ARG A 78 15.31 -1.25 -22.89
N TYR A 79 14.79 -0.66 -21.82
CA TYR A 79 14.99 0.76 -21.50
C TYR A 79 16.08 0.97 -20.44
N ASP A 80 16.94 -0.03 -20.23
CA ASP A 80 18.06 0.01 -19.27
C ASP A 80 17.62 0.40 -17.85
N LEU A 81 16.41 -0.02 -17.46
CA LEU A 81 15.92 0.16 -16.10
C LEU A 81 16.48 -0.94 -15.20
N GLU A 82 17.19 -0.54 -14.15
CA GLU A 82 17.78 -1.47 -13.20
C GLU A 82 16.72 -2.31 -12.48
N LEU A 83 16.92 -3.63 -12.51
CA LEU A 83 16.10 -4.60 -11.78
C LEU A 83 16.72 -4.86 -10.40
N VAL A 84 16.34 -4.03 -9.42
CA VAL A 84 16.84 -4.13 -8.05
C VAL A 84 15.79 -4.71 -7.10
N SER A 85 16.26 -5.46 -6.10
CA SER A 85 15.43 -5.94 -5.00
C SER A 85 16.14 -5.67 -3.68
N ASN A 86 15.38 -5.24 -2.68
CA ASN A 86 15.92 -5.00 -1.34
C ASN A 86 15.97 -6.32 -0.56
N THR A 87 17.10 -6.61 0.08
CA THR A 87 17.28 -7.81 0.91
C THR A 87 17.05 -7.53 2.40
N ASP A 88 17.05 -6.27 2.82
CA ASP A 88 16.82 -5.91 4.22
C ASP A 88 15.33 -6.03 4.59
N GLN A 89 15.02 -7.04 5.40
CA GLN A 89 13.67 -7.34 5.87
C GLN A 89 13.00 -6.15 6.58
N LYS A 90 13.76 -5.30 7.28
CA LYS A 90 13.19 -4.16 8.02
C LYS A 90 12.65 -3.08 7.09
N THR A 91 13.30 -2.91 5.93
CA THR A 91 12.96 -1.86 4.97
C THR A 91 12.21 -2.39 3.75
N PHE A 92 12.16 -3.70 3.55
CA PHE A 92 11.52 -4.36 2.41
C PHE A 92 10.08 -3.89 2.17
N TYR A 93 9.18 -4.13 3.13
CA TYR A 93 7.77 -3.71 2.98
C TYR A 93 7.60 -2.19 2.98
N VAL A 94 8.44 -1.45 3.70
CA VAL A 94 8.40 0.01 3.70
C VAL A 94 8.71 0.57 2.30
N ASN A 95 9.75 0.04 1.64
CA ASN A 95 10.16 0.49 0.31
C ASN A 95 9.10 0.17 -0.75
N ILE A 96 8.47 -1.01 -0.68
CA ILE A 96 7.35 -1.36 -1.57
C ILE A 96 6.19 -0.40 -1.36
N ARG A 97 5.82 -0.11 -0.12
CA ARG A 97 4.73 0.84 0.17
C ARG A 97 5.05 2.27 -0.30
N LYS A 98 6.30 2.72 -0.16
CA LYS A 98 6.75 3.99 -0.76
C LYS A 98 6.65 3.98 -2.28
N ALA A 99 7.06 2.90 -2.94
CA ALA A 99 6.93 2.76 -4.39
C ALA A 99 5.46 2.81 -4.86
N LEU A 100 4.53 2.22 -4.10
CA LEU A 100 3.10 2.36 -4.36
C LEU A 100 2.65 3.82 -4.29
N VAL A 101 3.10 4.58 -3.29
CA VAL A 101 2.78 6.01 -3.18
C VAL A 101 3.21 6.77 -4.44
N CYS A 102 4.39 6.49 -5.01
CA CYS A 102 4.83 7.16 -6.25
C CYS A 102 3.86 7.00 -7.42
N GLY A 103 3.19 5.84 -7.55
CA GLY A 103 2.23 5.57 -8.63
C GLY A 103 0.78 5.92 -8.29
N PHE A 104 0.41 5.86 -7.02
CA PHE A 104 -0.98 5.93 -6.54
C PHE A 104 -1.24 7.10 -5.57
N PHE A 105 -0.39 8.14 -5.58
CA PHE A 105 -0.51 9.29 -4.68
C PHE A 105 -1.86 10.01 -4.75
N MET A 106 -2.62 9.88 -5.84
CA MET A 106 -3.97 10.44 -5.97
C MET A 106 -5.07 9.52 -5.40
N GLN A 107 -4.78 8.22 -5.24
CA GLN A 107 -5.71 7.21 -4.72
C GLN A 107 -5.45 6.97 -3.23
N VAL A 108 -5.59 8.04 -2.45
CA VAL A 108 -5.35 8.06 -1.00
C VAL A 108 -6.62 8.46 -0.27
N ALA A 109 -6.86 7.83 0.88
CA ALA A 109 -7.94 8.18 1.77
C ALA A 109 -7.45 8.36 3.21
N HIS A 110 -8.01 9.35 3.89
CA HIS A 110 -7.67 9.72 5.26
C HIS A 110 -8.87 9.48 6.18
N LYS A 111 -8.62 8.89 7.34
CA LYS A 111 -9.67 8.50 8.30
C LYS A 111 -10.46 9.73 8.80
N GLU A 112 -11.77 9.73 8.60
CA GLU A 112 -12.63 10.86 8.93
C GLU A 112 -13.96 10.45 9.59
N GLY A 113 -14.40 11.25 10.56
CA GLY A 113 -15.71 11.11 11.18
C GLY A 113 -15.87 9.81 11.98
N LYS A 114 -16.93 9.06 11.66
CA LYS A 114 -17.31 7.82 12.36
C LYS A 114 -16.25 6.72 12.18
N LYS A 115 -16.20 5.78 13.13
CA LYS A 115 -15.29 4.62 13.07
C LYS A 115 -15.47 3.87 11.74
N GLY A 116 -14.36 3.66 11.03
CA GLY A 116 -14.31 2.94 9.76
C GLY A 116 -14.56 3.79 8.50
N ASN A 117 -14.93 5.07 8.64
CA ASN A 117 -15.07 5.96 7.49
C ASN A 117 -13.73 6.62 7.12
N TYR A 118 -13.55 6.82 5.82
CA TYR A 118 -12.40 7.49 5.22
C TYR A 118 -12.88 8.55 4.23
N LEU A 119 -12.13 9.63 4.08
CA LEU A 119 -12.34 10.66 3.07
C LEU A 119 -11.27 10.51 1.99
N MET A 120 -11.69 10.35 0.73
CA MET A 120 -10.75 10.36 -0.40
C MET A 120 -10.16 11.76 -0.58
N VAL A 121 -8.84 11.83 -0.75
CA VAL A 121 -8.09 13.09 -0.84
C VAL A 121 -8.49 13.91 -2.08
N LYS A 122 -8.62 13.25 -3.23
CA LYS A 122 -8.88 13.92 -4.51
C LYS A 122 -10.28 14.51 -4.60
N ASP A 123 -11.29 13.71 -4.26
CA ASP A 123 -12.69 13.99 -4.59
C ASP A 123 -13.55 14.32 -3.34
N ASN A 124 -12.97 14.34 -2.14
CA ASN A 124 -13.66 14.56 -0.87
C ASN A 124 -14.89 13.66 -0.66
N GLN A 125 -14.83 12.44 -1.19
CA GLN A 125 -15.90 11.46 -1.05
C GLN A 125 -15.66 10.56 0.16
N VAL A 126 -16.71 10.38 0.96
CA VAL A 126 -16.70 9.46 2.10
C VAL A 126 -16.83 8.02 1.62
N VAL A 127 -15.89 7.19 2.01
CA VAL A 127 -15.77 5.78 1.64
C VAL A 127 -15.51 4.92 2.86
N VAL A 128 -15.65 3.61 2.68
CA VAL A 128 -15.25 2.61 3.67
C VAL A 128 -14.37 1.55 3.05
N LEU A 129 -13.59 0.87 3.90
CA LEU A 129 -12.82 -0.29 3.47
C LEU A 129 -13.77 -1.39 2.99
N HIS A 130 -13.49 -1.96 1.83
CA HIS A 130 -14.29 -3.06 1.31
C HIS A 130 -14.21 -4.29 2.24
N PRO A 131 -15.27 -5.09 2.42
CA PRO A 131 -15.26 -6.27 3.28
C PRO A 131 -14.22 -7.34 2.92
N SER A 132 -13.65 -7.27 1.70
CA SER A 132 -12.57 -8.16 1.28
C SER A 132 -11.17 -7.67 1.66
N CYS A 133 -11.05 -6.52 2.31
CA CYS A 133 -9.76 -5.96 2.75
C CYS A 133 -9.21 -6.82 3.89
N GLY A 134 -7.94 -7.21 3.79
CA GLY A 134 -7.24 -8.00 4.80
C GLY A 134 -6.61 -7.19 5.93
N LEU A 135 -6.81 -5.87 5.98
CA LEU A 135 -6.29 -5.04 7.06
C LEU A 135 -7.01 -5.36 8.37
N GLU A 136 -6.26 -5.84 9.37
CA GLU A 136 -6.77 -6.09 10.72
C GLU A 136 -7.02 -4.80 11.50
N THR A 137 -6.23 -3.78 11.21
CA THR A 137 -6.32 -2.46 11.85
C THR A 137 -7.04 -1.45 10.95
N GLN A 138 -7.43 -0.32 11.54
CA GLN A 138 -7.99 0.82 10.80
C GLN A 138 -6.98 1.99 10.80
N PRO A 139 -5.92 1.91 9.96
CA PRO A 139 -4.87 2.91 9.90
C PRO A 139 -5.44 4.29 9.53
N GLU A 140 -4.74 5.35 9.92
CA GLU A 140 -5.19 6.73 9.68
C GLU A 140 -5.14 7.11 8.20
N TRP A 141 -4.10 6.64 7.50
CA TRP A 141 -3.87 6.92 6.09
C TRP A 141 -3.76 5.62 5.31
N VAL A 142 -4.52 5.55 4.21
CA VAL A 142 -4.53 4.39 3.34
C VAL A 142 -4.41 4.79 1.88
N LEU A 143 -3.74 3.93 1.13
CA LEU A 143 -3.70 3.94 -0.32
C LEU A 143 -4.59 2.81 -0.83
N PHE A 144 -5.34 3.04 -1.91
CA PHE A 144 -6.21 2.05 -2.51
C PHE A 144 -5.99 1.94 -4.01
N ASN A 145 -6.35 0.80 -4.62
CA ASN A 145 -6.24 0.60 -6.07
C ASN A 145 -7.55 0.89 -6.82
N LYS A 146 -8.70 0.57 -6.21
CA LYS A 146 -9.99 0.66 -6.89
C LYS A 146 -11.07 1.24 -6.00
N PHE A 147 -11.76 2.25 -6.53
CA PHE A 147 -13.01 2.75 -6.00
C PHE A 147 -14.19 1.93 -6.55
N VAL A 148 -15.15 1.61 -5.70
CA VAL A 148 -16.37 0.86 -6.06
C VAL A 148 -17.59 1.61 -5.56
N LEU A 149 -18.38 2.12 -6.51
CA LEU A 149 -19.63 2.80 -6.23
C LEU A 149 -20.74 1.77 -6.03
N THR A 150 -21.35 1.79 -4.85
CA THR A 150 -22.58 1.04 -4.51
C THR A 150 -23.48 1.95 -3.66
N MET A 151 -24.48 1.40 -2.93
CA MET A 151 -25.22 2.16 -1.92
C MET A 151 -24.32 2.78 -0.85
N ARG A 152 -23.25 2.07 -0.46
CA ARG A 152 -22.17 2.62 0.38
C ARG A 152 -20.87 2.56 -0.44
N PRO A 153 -20.24 3.68 -0.78
CA PRO A 153 -18.99 3.64 -1.56
C PRO A 153 -17.87 2.91 -0.82
N TYR A 154 -17.15 2.02 -1.52
CA TYR A 154 -16.02 1.26 -0.95
C TYR A 154 -14.72 1.52 -1.71
N ILE A 155 -13.61 1.40 -0.99
CA ILE A 155 -12.26 1.28 -1.58
C ILE A 155 -11.73 -0.14 -1.42
N ARG A 156 -11.10 -0.66 -2.48
CA ARG A 156 -10.60 -2.04 -2.60
C ARG A 156 -9.11 -2.08 -2.84
N THR A 157 -8.49 -3.15 -2.36
CA THR A 157 -7.05 -3.40 -2.40
C THR A 157 -6.34 -2.25 -1.68
N VAL A 158 -6.35 -2.31 -0.36
CA VAL A 158 -5.97 -1.20 0.51
C VAL A 158 -4.64 -1.50 1.20
N THR A 159 -3.79 -0.51 1.37
CA THR A 159 -2.50 -0.63 2.07
C THR A 159 -2.29 0.57 2.96
N GLU A 160 -1.83 0.32 4.18
CA GLU A 160 -1.46 1.39 5.11
C GLU A 160 -0.28 2.17 4.54
N ILE A 161 -0.34 3.50 4.57
CA ILE A 161 0.78 4.37 4.23
C ILE A 161 1.03 5.40 5.32
N ARG A 162 2.22 6.00 5.31
CA ARG A 162 2.53 7.14 6.18
C ARG A 162 2.35 8.47 5.45
N PRO A 163 1.76 9.49 6.10
CA PRO A 163 1.54 10.79 5.48
C PRO A 163 2.85 11.51 5.12
N GLU A 164 3.96 11.22 5.81
CA GLU A 164 5.28 11.76 5.45
C GLU A 164 5.65 11.45 4.00
N TRP A 165 5.28 10.26 3.51
CA TRP A 165 5.63 9.80 2.16
C TRP A 165 4.88 10.58 1.09
N LEU A 166 3.67 11.04 1.37
CA LEU A 166 2.88 11.87 0.45
C LEU A 166 3.57 13.23 0.22
N LEU A 167 4.02 13.84 1.32
CA LEU A 167 4.73 15.12 1.29
C LEU A 167 6.13 15.02 0.66
N GLU A 168 6.80 13.87 0.82
CA GLU A 168 8.14 13.62 0.28
C GLU A 168 8.13 13.23 -1.20
N LEU A 169 7.24 12.32 -1.59
CA LEU A 169 7.26 11.69 -2.92
C LEU A 169 6.34 12.38 -3.93
N SER A 170 5.38 13.18 -3.46
CA SER A 170 4.44 13.89 -4.34
C SER A 170 4.14 15.32 -3.85
N PRO A 171 5.17 16.15 -3.59
CA PRO A 171 5.01 17.47 -2.98
C PRO A 171 4.13 18.42 -3.81
N THR A 172 4.18 18.33 -5.13
CA THR A 172 3.37 19.17 -6.02
C THR A 172 1.87 18.91 -5.86
N TYR A 173 1.49 17.64 -5.68
CA TYR A 173 0.08 17.28 -5.48
C TYR A 173 -0.39 17.60 -4.06
N TYR A 174 0.49 17.42 -3.07
CA TYR A 174 0.22 17.67 -1.65
C TYR A 174 0.70 19.06 -1.20
N ASP A 175 0.65 20.07 -2.07
CA ASP A 175 0.97 21.45 -1.69
C ASP A 175 -0.09 22.01 -0.73
N LEU A 176 0.31 22.19 0.53
CA LEU A 176 -0.56 22.66 1.61
C LEU A 176 -1.08 24.08 1.40
N LYS A 177 -0.47 24.88 0.51
CA LYS A 177 -0.98 26.22 0.20
C LYS A 177 -2.29 26.13 -0.58
N SER A 178 -2.35 25.25 -1.59
CA SER A 178 -3.53 25.02 -2.42
C SER A 178 -4.45 23.91 -1.90
N PHE A 179 -4.00 23.12 -0.92
CA PHE A 179 -4.78 22.00 -0.41
C PHE A 179 -6.08 22.47 0.29
N PRO A 180 -7.23 21.82 0.05
CA PRO A 180 -8.51 22.18 0.67
C PRO A 180 -8.46 22.18 2.20
N GLU A 181 -9.13 23.14 2.82
CA GLU A 181 -9.25 23.19 4.28
C GLU A 181 -10.01 21.96 4.81
N GLY A 182 -9.59 21.45 5.97
CA GLY A 182 -10.23 20.28 6.56
C GLY A 182 -9.36 19.52 7.54
N LYS A 183 -9.85 18.36 8.00
CA LYS A 183 -9.09 17.49 8.90
C LYS A 183 -7.84 16.92 8.22
N THR A 184 -7.94 16.58 6.93
CA THR A 184 -6.84 16.03 6.12
C THR A 184 -5.67 17.01 6.01
N LYS A 185 -5.92 18.28 5.66
CA LYS A 185 -4.90 19.34 5.63
C LYS A 185 -4.22 19.53 6.98
N ARG A 186 -5.00 19.59 8.07
CA ARG A 186 -4.48 19.73 9.43
C ARG A 186 -3.57 18.57 9.83
N SER A 187 -3.94 17.33 9.49
CA SER A 187 -3.09 16.15 9.73
C SER A 187 -1.75 16.27 8.98
N LEU A 188 -1.76 16.66 7.70
CA LEU A 188 -0.52 16.88 6.93
C LEU A 188 0.33 18.04 7.47
N GLN A 189 -0.28 19.14 7.90
CA GLN A 189 0.43 20.28 8.53
C GLN A 189 1.14 19.85 9.82
N GLN A 190 0.47 19.06 10.67
CA GLN A 190 1.08 18.53 11.90
C GLN A 190 2.29 17.64 11.62
N VAL A 191 2.22 16.83 10.56
CA VAL A 191 3.34 15.99 10.10
C VAL A 191 4.52 16.87 9.67
N LEU A 192 4.27 17.93 8.91
CA LEU A 192 5.31 18.86 8.47
C LEU A 192 5.98 19.58 9.65
N GLN A 193 5.20 20.09 10.60
CA GLN A 193 5.71 20.76 11.81
C GLN A 193 6.55 19.81 12.67
N LYS A 194 6.09 18.58 12.89
CA LYS A 194 6.86 17.56 13.62
C LYS A 194 8.20 17.25 12.94
N ARG A 195 8.23 17.21 11.61
CA ARG A 195 9.47 16.98 10.84
C ARG A 195 10.46 18.14 11.00
N GLN A 196 9.97 19.38 10.95
CA GLN A 196 10.81 20.57 11.15
C GLN A 196 11.36 20.65 12.57
N GLY A 197 10.55 20.38 13.60
CA GLY A 197 11.00 20.33 15.00
C GLY A 197 12.05 19.25 15.25
N ARG A 198 11.90 18.06 14.65
CA ARG A 198 12.92 17.00 14.70
C ARG A 198 14.22 17.40 14.00
N ALA A 199 14.15 18.07 12.85
CA ALA A 199 15.34 18.55 12.15
C ALA A 199 16.12 19.56 13.00
N LEU A 200 15.44 20.55 13.59
CA LEU A 200 16.07 21.57 14.45
C LEU A 200 16.76 20.95 15.67
N SER A 201 16.05 20.09 16.41
CA SER A 201 16.60 19.40 17.59
C SER A 201 17.77 18.45 17.27
N SER A 202 17.77 17.81 16.10
CA SER A 202 18.90 16.99 15.67
C SER A 202 20.15 17.81 15.32
N VAL A 203 19.97 19.03 14.79
CA VAL A 203 21.07 19.96 14.50
C VAL A 203 21.67 20.52 15.79
N GLU A 204 20.85 20.89 16.78
CA GLU A 204 21.32 21.35 18.09
C GLU A 204 22.13 20.27 18.83
N ASN A 205 21.60 19.05 18.92
CA ASN A 205 22.31 17.92 19.53
C ASN A 205 23.63 17.57 18.80
N GLY A 206 23.67 17.73 17.48
CA GLY A 206 24.90 17.54 16.69
C GLY A 206 25.98 18.58 16.97
N ARG A 207 25.58 19.84 17.23
CA ARG A 207 26.48 20.93 17.63
C ARG A 207 27.02 20.73 19.04
N GLU A 208 26.18 20.37 20.00
CA GLU A 208 26.61 20.10 21.39
C GLU A 208 27.60 18.93 21.48
N LYS A 209 27.36 17.84 20.73
CA LYS A 209 28.29 16.69 20.69
C LYS A 209 29.64 17.02 20.06
N LYS A 210 29.69 17.93 19.08
CA LYS A 210 30.97 18.41 18.52
C LYS A 210 31.72 19.27 19.53
N HIS A 211 31.02 20.11 20.29
CA HIS A 211 31.64 20.96 21.30
C HIS A 211 32.26 20.15 22.45
N ARG A 212 31.60 19.07 22.89
CA ARG A 212 32.12 18.13 23.90
C ARG A 212 33.28 17.23 23.47
N ARG A 213 33.56 17.12 22.16
CA ARG A 213 34.67 16.31 21.62
C ARG A 213 35.96 17.12 21.41
N GLN A 214 35.90 18.45 21.55
CA GLN A 214 37.04 19.36 21.39
C GLN A 214 37.57 19.90 22.74
N GLN A 215 37.01 19.44 23.85
CA GLN A 215 37.54 19.59 25.21
C GLN A 215 38.05 18.24 25.68
#